data_AF-A0A2V6DIA5-F1
#
_entry.id   AF-A0A2V6DIA5-F1
#
_cell.length_a   1.000
_cell.length_b   1.000
_cell.length_c   1.000
_cell.angle_alpha   90.00
_cell.angle_beta   90.00
_cell.angle_gamma   90.00
#
_symmetry.space_group_name_H-M   'P 1'
#
loop_
_entity.id
_entity.type
_entity.pdbx_description
1 polymer ?
#
loop_
_entity_poly.entity_id
_entity_poly.type
_entity_poly.pdbx_seq_one_letter_code
_entity_poly.pdbx_strand_id
1 'polypeptide(L)'
;MMTKEKIAEALEEIATLLELKDENPFKIRAYQNASRSIEAFGASFSDLQNQETLEKIPGIGKAIAAKISELATTGGLKFLNELRAEFPSAILELFSIPGLGAKKIKALHEKLKISSIADLQAACESGRVAELPGFGETTQTKICNAIANRAKHAGSFQFGEIAAEAEQLRSDLAAHEDALQVSVAGSFRRRKEIVRDLDFIVASKSPDTITEFFCAHPFVEGLIARGPTKTSVRLKSGIQCDLRVVTNAEYPFALHYFTGSKEHNIVMRNRALNRGWTLNEYRLGPAPNLEGRGDSPESPVKDSKKAARGRSRAIASVKIPTIRDEPELY
;
A
#
# COMPACT_ATOMS: atom_id res chain seq x y z
N MET A 1 -20.51 -7.20 -3.82
CA MET A 1 -20.40 -7.93 -2.53
C MET A 1 -19.74 -7.03 -1.50
N MET A 2 -20.25 -7.05 -0.27
CA MET A 2 -19.68 -6.29 0.84
C MET A 2 -18.49 -7.05 1.41
N THR A 3 -17.42 -6.35 1.74
CA THR A 3 -16.20 -6.96 2.30
C THR A 3 -15.74 -6.17 3.52
N LYS A 4 -14.84 -6.77 4.29
CA LYS A 4 -14.21 -6.16 5.45
C LYS A 4 -13.48 -4.87 5.08
N GLU A 5 -12.80 -4.86 3.95
CA GLU A 5 -12.07 -3.70 3.41
C GLU A 5 -13.03 -2.55 3.11
N LYS A 6 -14.19 -2.84 2.48
CA LYS A 6 -15.22 -1.82 2.20
C LYS A 6 -15.83 -1.22 3.47
N ILE A 7 -15.94 -2.00 4.54
CA ILE A 7 -16.40 -1.50 5.84
C ILE A 7 -15.35 -0.57 6.45
N ALA A 8 -14.07 -0.96 6.43
CA ALA A 8 -12.99 -0.11 6.91
C ALA A 8 -12.90 1.21 6.10
N GLU A 9 -12.96 1.13 4.77
CA GLU A 9 -13.01 2.30 3.88
C GLU A 9 -14.17 3.24 4.22
N ALA A 10 -15.37 2.69 4.47
CA ALA A 10 -16.53 3.48 4.86
C ALA A 10 -16.34 4.17 6.23
N LEU A 11 -15.70 3.51 7.20
CA LEU A 11 -15.41 4.11 8.51
C LEU A 11 -14.36 5.22 8.41
N GLU A 12 -13.33 5.03 7.59
CA GLU A 12 -12.32 6.06 7.32
C GLU A 12 -12.92 7.27 6.60
N GLU A 13 -13.82 7.03 5.65
CA GLU A 13 -14.55 8.08 4.96
C GLU A 13 -15.43 8.89 5.93
N ILE A 14 -16.14 8.22 6.84
CA ILE A 14 -16.88 8.91 7.92
C ILE A 14 -15.95 9.79 8.73
N ALA A 15 -14.79 9.28 9.17
CA ALA A 15 -13.85 10.07 9.95
C ALA A 15 -13.39 11.32 9.20
N THR A 16 -13.08 11.17 7.90
CA THR A 16 -12.64 12.25 7.02
C THR A 16 -13.71 13.33 6.86
N LEU A 17 -14.96 12.93 6.61
CA LEU A 17 -16.08 13.85 6.47
C LEU A 17 -16.42 14.55 7.80
N LEU A 18 -16.31 13.85 8.93
CA LEU A 18 -16.48 14.45 10.26
C LEU A 18 -15.36 15.45 10.57
N GLU A 19 -14.14 15.19 10.12
CA GLU A 19 -13.02 16.13 10.24
C GLU A 19 -13.24 17.38 9.39
N LEU A 20 -13.75 17.23 8.16
CA LEU A 20 -14.17 18.37 7.32
C LEU A 20 -15.27 19.20 7.97
N LYS A 21 -16.22 18.53 8.64
CA LYS A 21 -17.30 19.19 9.39
C LYS A 21 -16.82 19.87 10.68
N ASP A 22 -15.57 19.64 11.08
CA ASP A 22 -15.00 20.11 12.35
C ASP A 22 -15.80 19.60 13.56
N GLU A 23 -16.23 18.34 13.47
CA GLU A 23 -16.93 17.63 14.52
C GLU A 23 -15.98 17.28 15.68
N ASN A 24 -16.54 16.83 16.80
CA ASN A 24 -15.79 16.44 17.98
C ASN A 24 -14.57 15.50 17.68
N PRO A 25 -13.34 15.88 18.05
CA PRO A 25 -12.13 15.08 17.80
C PRO A 25 -12.14 13.66 18.37
N PHE A 26 -12.83 13.43 19.50
CA PHE A 26 -12.98 12.09 20.08
C PHE A 26 -13.81 11.18 19.17
N LYS A 27 -14.85 11.74 18.54
CA LYS A 27 -15.71 11.00 17.60
C LYS A 27 -14.95 10.65 16.32
N ILE A 28 -14.17 11.60 15.78
CA ILE A 28 -13.31 11.37 14.60
C ILE A 28 -12.31 10.24 14.89
N ARG A 29 -11.58 10.33 16.01
CA ARG A 29 -10.62 9.29 16.42
C ARG A 29 -11.28 7.94 16.64
N ALA A 30 -12.50 7.90 17.16
CA ALA A 30 -13.23 6.65 17.34
C ALA A 30 -13.49 5.94 16.01
N TYR A 31 -13.87 6.66 14.94
CA TYR A 31 -14.04 6.07 13.60
C TYR A 31 -12.71 5.64 12.96
N GLN A 32 -11.63 6.44 13.09
CA GLN A 32 -10.30 6.06 12.62
C GLN A 32 -9.77 4.80 13.32
N ASN A 33 -9.95 4.73 14.64
CA ASN A 33 -9.55 3.55 15.43
C ASN A 33 -10.40 2.33 15.04
N ALA A 34 -11.71 2.51 14.85
CA ALA A 34 -12.58 1.43 14.41
C ALA A 34 -12.20 0.91 13.01
N SER A 35 -11.87 1.80 12.06
CA SER A 35 -11.36 1.42 10.73
C SER A 35 -10.13 0.51 10.85
N ARG A 36 -9.11 0.94 11.60
CA ARG A 36 -7.88 0.16 11.86
C ARG A 36 -8.16 -1.17 12.57
N SER A 37 -9.02 -1.14 13.59
CA SER A 37 -9.41 -2.34 14.33
C SER A 37 -10.11 -3.35 13.42
N ILE A 38 -10.98 -2.88 12.52
CA ILE A 38 -11.60 -3.74 11.50
C ILE A 38 -10.53 -4.28 10.58
N GLU A 39 -9.66 -3.47 9.97
CA GLU A 39 -8.58 -3.98 9.09
C GLU A 39 -7.70 -5.05 9.75
N ALA A 40 -7.37 -4.88 11.02
CA ALA A 40 -6.55 -5.83 11.79
C ALA A 40 -7.31 -7.10 12.24
N PHE A 41 -8.64 -7.09 12.24
CA PHE A 41 -9.45 -8.17 12.80
C PHE A 41 -9.41 -9.43 11.93
N GLY A 42 -8.83 -10.52 12.45
CA GLY A 42 -8.63 -11.77 11.72
C GLY A 42 -9.86 -12.67 11.56
N ALA A 43 -11.06 -12.21 11.91
CA ALA A 43 -12.26 -13.05 11.89
C ALA A 43 -13.02 -12.99 10.54
N SER A 44 -14.00 -13.86 10.41
CA SER A 44 -14.79 -14.02 9.18
C SER A 44 -15.73 -12.83 8.97
N PHE A 45 -16.14 -12.57 7.72
CA PHE A 45 -17.10 -11.50 7.42
C PHE A 45 -18.44 -11.67 8.16
N SER A 46 -18.86 -12.92 8.42
CA SER A 46 -20.05 -13.23 9.24
C SER A 46 -19.96 -12.68 10.66
N ASP A 47 -18.75 -12.58 11.23
CA ASP A 47 -18.54 -12.01 12.55
C ASP A 47 -18.82 -10.50 12.59
N LEU A 48 -18.70 -9.82 11.44
CA LEU A 48 -18.99 -8.39 11.30
C LEU A 48 -20.49 -8.08 11.22
N GLN A 49 -21.35 -9.08 11.05
CA GLN A 49 -22.80 -8.91 11.12
C GLN A 49 -23.30 -8.96 12.56
N ASN A 50 -22.55 -9.59 13.47
CA ASN A 50 -22.91 -9.73 14.88
C ASN A 50 -22.37 -8.56 15.71
N GLN A 51 -23.28 -7.72 16.21
CA GLN A 51 -22.93 -6.55 17.02
C GLN A 51 -22.19 -6.91 18.32
N GLU A 52 -22.55 -8.01 19.00
CA GLU A 52 -21.89 -8.42 20.24
C GLU A 52 -20.43 -8.84 20.02
N THR A 53 -20.15 -9.43 18.85
CA THR A 53 -18.78 -9.77 18.45
C THR A 53 -17.97 -8.51 18.17
N LEU A 54 -18.56 -7.51 17.51
CA LEU A 54 -17.93 -6.23 17.21
C LEU A 54 -17.61 -5.42 18.46
N GLU A 55 -18.50 -5.41 19.46
CA GLU A 55 -18.29 -4.68 20.72
C GLU A 55 -17.12 -5.24 21.56
N LYS A 56 -16.72 -6.49 21.31
CA LYS A 56 -15.54 -7.10 21.95
C LYS A 56 -14.23 -6.66 21.29
N ILE A 57 -14.27 -6.02 20.12
CA ILE A 57 -13.08 -5.55 19.42
C ILE A 57 -12.60 -4.25 20.08
N PRO A 58 -11.35 -4.20 20.57
CA PRO A 58 -10.79 -2.99 21.16
C PRO A 58 -10.91 -1.79 20.19
N GLY A 59 -11.44 -0.68 20.70
CA GLY A 59 -11.67 0.54 19.92
C GLY A 59 -13.03 0.62 19.22
N ILE A 60 -13.88 -0.41 19.29
CA ILE A 60 -15.23 -0.41 18.72
C ILE A 60 -16.27 -0.37 19.85
N GLY A 61 -16.88 0.80 20.04
CA GLY A 61 -18.01 0.96 20.97
C GLY A 61 -19.36 0.62 20.35
N LYS A 62 -20.38 0.44 21.20
CA LYS A 62 -21.77 0.08 20.82
C LYS A 62 -22.33 0.87 19.63
N ALA A 63 -22.13 2.18 19.59
CA ALA A 63 -22.64 3.04 18.52
C ALA A 63 -21.94 2.85 17.16
N ILE A 64 -20.69 2.40 17.16
CA ILE A 64 -19.93 2.08 15.94
C ILE A 64 -20.22 0.64 15.53
N ALA A 65 -20.28 -0.29 16.48
CA ALA A 65 -20.66 -1.69 16.26
C ALA A 65 -22.02 -1.80 15.54
N ALA A 66 -23.02 -1.04 15.98
CA ALA A 66 -24.33 -0.99 15.32
C ALA A 66 -24.24 -0.54 13.85
N LYS A 67 -23.42 0.49 13.54
CA LYS A 67 -23.24 0.97 12.16
C LYS A 67 -22.49 -0.03 11.28
N ILE A 68 -21.51 -0.71 11.84
CA ILE A 68 -20.77 -1.76 11.13
C ILE A 68 -21.70 -2.93 10.81
N SER A 69 -22.53 -3.36 11.76
CA SER A 69 -23.52 -4.43 11.56
C SER A 69 -24.57 -4.04 10.51
N GLU A 70 -25.10 -2.82 10.55
CA GLU A 70 -26.01 -2.28 9.52
C GLU A 70 -25.37 -2.35 8.13
N LEU A 71 -24.13 -1.86 8.03
CA LEU A 71 -23.38 -1.79 6.79
C LEU A 71 -23.03 -3.19 6.25
N ALA A 72 -22.67 -4.13 7.13
CA ALA A 72 -22.37 -5.52 6.77
C ALA A 72 -23.60 -6.33 6.33
N THR A 73 -24.78 -5.98 6.86
CA THR A 73 -26.04 -6.69 6.58
C THR A 73 -26.76 -6.14 5.35
N THR A 74 -26.84 -4.81 5.24
CA THR A 74 -27.63 -4.13 4.21
C THR A 74 -26.80 -3.70 3.00
N GLY A 75 -25.48 -3.61 3.15
CA GLY A 75 -24.56 -3.09 2.13
C GLY A 75 -24.55 -1.55 2.03
N GLY A 76 -25.33 -0.85 2.86
CA GLY A 76 -25.37 0.61 2.93
C GLY A 76 -25.42 1.10 4.37
N LEU A 77 -25.12 2.38 4.58
CA LEU A 77 -25.20 3.02 5.88
C LEU A 77 -25.84 4.39 5.74
N LYS A 78 -27.03 4.56 6.33
CA LYS A 78 -27.78 5.82 6.20
C LYS A 78 -26.96 7.02 6.69
N PHE A 79 -26.26 6.85 7.81
CA PHE A 79 -25.41 7.89 8.40
C PHE A 79 -24.31 8.38 7.46
N LEU A 80 -23.65 7.48 6.71
CA LEU A 80 -22.62 7.86 5.74
C LEU A 80 -23.24 8.59 4.55
N ASN A 81 -24.41 8.15 4.08
CA ASN A 81 -25.11 8.80 2.97
C ASN A 81 -25.57 10.23 3.32
N GLU A 82 -26.10 10.42 4.53
CA GLU A 82 -26.46 11.75 5.04
C GLU A 82 -25.23 12.66 5.12
N LEU A 83 -24.11 12.13 5.63
CA LEU A 83 -22.88 12.91 5.76
C LEU A 83 -22.26 13.26 4.39
N ARG A 84 -22.33 12.35 3.40
CA ARG A 84 -21.93 12.62 2.01
C ARG A 84 -22.76 13.73 1.39
N ALA A 85 -24.06 13.80 1.68
CA ALA A 85 -24.95 14.82 1.12
C ALA A 85 -24.63 16.25 1.60
N GLU A 86 -23.89 16.40 2.70
CA GLU A 86 -23.45 17.70 3.21
C GLU A 86 -22.28 18.30 2.42
N PHE A 87 -21.61 17.51 1.57
CA PHE A 87 -20.42 17.93 0.84
C PHE A 87 -20.49 17.62 -0.66
N PRO A 88 -19.79 18.39 -1.51
CA PRO A 88 -19.65 18.04 -2.92
C PRO A 88 -19.00 16.67 -3.10
N SER A 89 -19.49 15.88 -4.04
CA SER A 89 -19.03 14.49 -4.26
C SER A 89 -17.53 14.37 -4.53
N ALA A 90 -16.93 15.36 -5.20
CA ALA A 90 -15.52 15.37 -5.54
C ALA A 90 -14.59 15.93 -4.44
N ILE A 91 -15.13 16.44 -3.33
CA ILE A 91 -14.31 17.12 -2.30
C ILE A 91 -13.31 16.15 -1.64
N LEU A 92 -13.70 14.87 -1.51
CA LEU A 92 -12.86 13.85 -0.92
C LEU A 92 -11.62 13.56 -1.76
N GLU A 93 -11.67 13.79 -3.08
CA GLU A 93 -10.50 13.63 -3.94
C GLU A 93 -9.38 14.61 -3.58
N LEU A 94 -9.69 15.75 -2.96
CA LEU A 94 -8.69 16.73 -2.54
C LEU A 94 -7.74 16.17 -1.46
N PHE A 95 -8.19 15.21 -0.65
CA PHE A 95 -7.34 14.53 0.36
C PHE A 95 -6.22 13.70 -0.27
N SER A 96 -6.37 13.33 -1.54
CA SER A 96 -5.33 12.59 -2.27
C SER A 96 -4.21 13.48 -2.80
N ILE A 97 -4.30 14.81 -2.61
CA ILE A 97 -3.22 15.75 -2.92
C ILE A 97 -2.30 15.88 -1.70
N PRO A 98 -1.00 15.52 -1.81
CA PRO A 98 -0.07 15.63 -0.70
C PRO A 98 -0.01 17.04 -0.10
N GLY A 99 -0.10 17.14 1.23
CA GLY A 99 -0.07 18.42 1.95
C GLY A 99 -1.42 19.12 2.12
N LEU A 100 -2.52 18.52 1.62
CA LEU A 100 -3.90 18.93 1.84
C LEU A 100 -4.58 18.00 2.86
N GLY A 101 -4.74 18.50 4.09
CA GLY A 101 -5.56 17.86 5.13
C GLY A 101 -6.90 18.57 5.33
N ALA A 102 -7.78 18.00 6.15
CA ALA A 102 -9.16 18.45 6.32
C ALA A 102 -9.29 19.95 6.61
N LYS A 103 -8.45 20.52 7.48
CA LYS A 103 -8.47 21.96 7.80
C LYS A 103 -8.22 22.85 6.57
N LYS A 104 -7.26 22.48 5.73
CA LYS A 104 -6.95 23.23 4.51
C LYS A 104 -8.06 23.06 3.47
N ILE A 105 -8.56 21.84 3.30
CA ILE A 105 -9.66 21.55 2.37
C ILE A 105 -10.92 22.32 2.77
N LYS A 106 -11.26 22.33 4.07
CA LYS A 106 -12.35 23.14 4.63
C LYS A 106 -12.16 24.62 4.31
N ALA A 107 -10.98 25.19 4.56
CA ALA A 107 -10.69 26.59 4.25
C ALA A 107 -10.85 26.90 2.74
N LEU A 108 -10.35 26.03 1.86
CA LEU A 108 -10.50 26.16 0.41
C LEU A 108 -11.97 26.12 -0.01
N HIS A 109 -12.75 25.20 0.54
CA HIS A 109 -14.17 25.05 0.24
C HIS A 109 -14.99 26.24 0.76
N GLU A 110 -14.78 26.68 2.00
CA GLU A 110 -15.56 27.76 2.59
C GLU A 110 -15.26 29.12 1.95
N LYS A 111 -13.97 29.43 1.75
CA LYS A 111 -13.49 30.75 1.32
C LYS A 111 -13.43 30.90 -0.20
N LEU A 112 -13.02 29.87 -0.93
CA LEU A 112 -12.84 29.92 -2.39
C LEU A 112 -13.87 29.09 -3.17
N LYS A 113 -14.79 28.40 -2.48
CA LYS A 113 -15.81 27.52 -3.09
C LYS A 113 -15.22 26.41 -3.95
N ILE A 114 -14.03 25.96 -3.60
CA ILE A 114 -13.33 24.87 -4.29
C ILE A 114 -13.98 23.54 -3.90
N SER A 115 -14.51 22.83 -4.89
CA SER A 115 -15.24 21.57 -4.70
C SER A 115 -14.60 20.37 -5.37
N SER A 116 -13.59 20.61 -6.23
CA SER A 116 -12.90 19.59 -7.01
C SER A 116 -11.42 19.93 -7.22
N ILE A 117 -10.65 18.95 -7.72
CA ILE A 117 -9.24 19.17 -8.10
C ILE A 117 -9.14 20.20 -9.23
N ALA A 118 -10.10 20.22 -10.17
CA ALA A 118 -10.13 21.19 -11.26
C ALA A 118 -10.32 22.62 -10.74
N ASP A 119 -11.25 22.82 -9.79
CA ASP A 119 -11.45 24.12 -9.15
C ASP A 119 -10.18 24.57 -8.41
N LEU A 120 -9.53 23.63 -7.73
CA LEU A 120 -8.29 23.88 -7.00
C LEU A 120 -7.17 24.30 -7.95
N GLN A 121 -7.05 23.62 -9.09
CA GLN A 121 -6.08 23.97 -10.12
C GLN A 121 -6.29 25.40 -10.63
N ALA A 122 -7.52 25.76 -11.01
CA ALA A 122 -7.83 27.10 -11.48
C ALA A 122 -7.58 28.18 -10.40
N ALA A 123 -7.89 27.88 -9.14
CA ALA A 123 -7.60 28.77 -8.01
C ALA A 123 -6.09 28.94 -7.78
N CYS A 124 -5.31 27.89 -7.94
CA CYS A 124 -3.87 27.90 -7.87
C CYS A 124 -3.22 28.72 -9.01
N GLU A 125 -3.68 28.55 -10.25
CA GLU A 125 -3.21 29.28 -11.43
C GLU A 125 -3.51 30.77 -11.35
N SER A 126 -4.66 31.13 -10.76
CA SER A 126 -5.07 32.51 -10.53
C SER A 126 -4.45 33.16 -9.28
N GLY A 127 -3.60 32.46 -8.53
CA GLY A 127 -2.93 33.00 -7.33
C GLY A 127 -3.79 33.10 -6.07
N ARG A 128 -5.09 32.79 -6.16
CA ARG A 128 -6.06 32.97 -5.07
C ARG A 128 -5.81 32.05 -3.87
N VAL A 129 -5.15 30.92 -4.07
CA VAL A 129 -4.83 29.99 -2.97
C VAL A 129 -3.79 30.58 -2.04
N ALA A 130 -2.79 31.30 -2.57
CA ALA A 130 -1.73 31.93 -1.77
C ALA A 130 -2.26 33.02 -0.83
N GLU A 131 -3.34 33.69 -1.21
CA GLU A 131 -3.99 34.75 -0.42
C GLU A 131 -4.70 34.24 0.85
N LEU A 132 -4.98 32.93 0.93
CA LEU A 132 -5.64 32.36 2.10
C LEU A 132 -4.69 32.28 3.31
N PRO A 133 -5.17 32.63 4.52
CA PRO A 133 -4.41 32.45 5.75
C PRO A 133 -3.93 31.00 5.92
N GLY A 134 -2.63 30.81 6.08
CA GLY A 134 -2.01 29.49 6.26
C GLY A 134 -1.63 28.74 4.97
N PHE A 135 -1.82 29.35 3.80
CA PHE A 135 -1.33 28.81 2.52
C PHE A 135 -0.05 29.53 2.08
N GLY A 136 -0.13 30.79 1.65
CA GLY A 136 1.02 31.51 1.09
C GLY A 136 1.54 30.91 -0.22
N GLU A 137 2.48 31.60 -0.86
CA GLU A 137 3.00 31.23 -2.18
C GLU A 137 3.65 29.85 -2.20
N THR A 138 4.48 29.54 -1.20
CA THR A 138 5.18 28.24 -1.11
C THR A 138 4.21 27.06 -1.07
N THR A 139 3.11 27.17 -0.32
CA THR A 139 2.11 26.10 -0.26
C THR A 139 1.34 26.00 -1.57
N GLN A 140 0.98 27.14 -2.17
CA GLN A 140 0.34 27.14 -3.49
C GLN A 140 1.21 26.43 -4.52
N THR A 141 2.50 26.78 -4.63
CA THR A 141 3.43 26.12 -5.56
C THR A 141 3.51 24.61 -5.32
N LYS A 142 3.55 24.18 -4.05
CA LYS A 142 3.52 22.74 -3.72
C LYS A 142 2.22 22.07 -4.19
N ILE A 143 1.08 22.73 -4.02
CA ILE A 143 -0.22 22.23 -4.48
C ILE A 143 -0.25 22.17 -6.01
N CYS A 144 0.19 23.23 -6.72
CA CYS A 144 0.28 23.23 -8.18
C CYS A 144 1.13 22.06 -8.69
N ASN A 145 2.31 21.87 -8.10
CA ASN A 145 3.20 20.77 -8.46
C ASN A 145 2.57 19.42 -8.16
N ALA A 146 1.86 19.28 -7.04
CA ALA A 146 1.17 18.04 -6.70
C ALA A 146 0.01 17.72 -7.67
N ILE A 147 -0.75 18.72 -8.11
CA ILE A 147 -1.81 18.57 -9.12
C ILE A 147 -1.20 18.23 -10.48
N ALA A 148 -0.18 18.97 -10.92
CA ALA A 148 0.51 18.71 -12.19
C ALA A 148 1.16 17.32 -12.19
N ASN A 149 1.76 16.92 -11.07
CA ASN A 149 2.26 15.56 -10.89
C ASN A 149 1.11 14.56 -10.96
N ARG A 150 0.01 14.75 -10.23
CA ARG A 150 -1.14 13.83 -10.31
C ARG A 150 -1.64 13.68 -11.74
N ALA A 151 -1.81 14.76 -12.50
CA ALA A 151 -2.21 14.69 -13.90
C ALA A 151 -1.20 13.88 -14.74
N LYS A 152 0.10 14.03 -14.46
CA LYS A 152 1.18 13.24 -15.09
C LYS A 152 1.22 11.77 -14.62
N HIS A 153 0.79 11.45 -13.40
CA HIS A 153 0.71 10.08 -12.85
C HIS A 153 -0.69 9.45 -13.00
N ALA A 154 -1.64 10.15 -13.61
CA ALA A 154 -3.01 9.66 -13.86
C ALA A 154 -3.10 8.76 -15.10
N GLY A 155 -2.00 8.57 -15.83
CA GLY A 155 -1.96 7.73 -17.02
C GLY A 155 -2.31 6.28 -16.69
N SER A 156 -3.58 5.94 -16.85
CA SER A 156 -4.01 4.57 -17.09
C SER A 156 -3.78 4.32 -18.56
N PHE A 157 -2.69 3.64 -18.89
CA PHE A 157 -2.30 3.35 -20.26
C PHE A 157 -2.97 2.05 -20.71
N GLN A 158 -3.50 2.02 -21.93
CA GLN A 158 -3.95 0.75 -22.48
C GLN A 158 -2.73 -0.11 -22.79
N PHE A 159 -2.81 -1.42 -22.53
CA PHE A 159 -1.71 -2.35 -22.81
C PHE A 159 -1.18 -2.20 -24.25
N GLY A 160 -2.07 -2.06 -25.23
CA GLY A 160 -1.69 -1.92 -26.63
C GLY A 160 -0.92 -0.63 -26.95
N GLU A 161 -1.16 0.45 -26.21
CA GLU A 161 -0.52 1.76 -26.43
C GLU A 161 0.96 1.73 -26.01
N ILE A 162 1.27 1.06 -24.90
CA ILE A 162 2.63 1.04 -24.32
C ILE A 162 3.43 -0.23 -24.65
N ALA A 163 2.83 -1.24 -25.30
CA ALA A 163 3.48 -2.53 -25.52
C ALA A 163 4.75 -2.44 -26.39
N ALA A 164 4.72 -1.62 -27.45
CA ALA A 164 5.88 -1.44 -28.32
C ALA A 164 7.05 -0.76 -27.57
N GLU A 165 6.75 0.29 -26.81
CA GLU A 165 7.75 1.01 -25.99
C GLU A 165 8.35 0.10 -24.92
N ALA A 166 7.51 -0.65 -24.19
CA ALA A 166 7.94 -1.58 -23.15
C ALA A 166 8.81 -2.72 -23.71
N GLU A 167 8.43 -3.31 -24.84
CA GLU A 167 9.17 -4.42 -25.45
C GLU A 167 10.49 -3.95 -26.07
N GLN A 168 10.52 -2.75 -26.67
CA GLN A 168 11.74 -2.16 -27.18
C GLN A 168 12.74 -1.90 -26.04
N LEU A 169 12.31 -1.22 -24.97
CA LEU A 169 13.16 -1.00 -23.79
C LEU A 169 13.63 -2.33 -23.15
N ARG A 170 12.79 -3.37 -23.15
CA ARG A 170 13.18 -4.72 -22.71
C ARG A 170 14.28 -5.30 -23.58
N SER A 171 14.15 -5.17 -24.89
CA SER A 171 15.12 -5.64 -25.88
C SER A 171 16.45 -4.91 -25.72
N ASP A 172 16.42 -3.59 -25.55
CA ASP A 172 17.62 -2.76 -25.41
C ASP A 172 18.36 -3.09 -24.10
N LEU A 173 17.63 -3.26 -23.00
CA LEU A 173 18.20 -3.76 -21.74
C LEU A 173 18.78 -5.16 -21.88
N ALA A 174 18.14 -6.05 -22.64
CA ALA A 174 18.61 -7.41 -22.87
C ALA A 174 19.84 -7.47 -23.79
N ALA A 175 20.08 -6.45 -24.61
CA ALA A 175 21.25 -6.33 -25.47
C ALA A 175 22.49 -5.77 -24.75
N HIS A 176 22.31 -5.21 -23.54
CA HIS A 176 23.42 -4.69 -22.74
C HIS A 176 24.33 -5.83 -22.26
N GLU A 177 25.66 -5.65 -22.36
CA GLU A 177 26.65 -6.72 -22.10
C GLU A 177 26.59 -7.28 -20.66
N ASP A 178 26.31 -6.42 -19.68
CA ASP A 178 26.15 -6.81 -18.28
C ASP A 178 24.79 -7.44 -17.92
N ALA A 179 23.84 -7.50 -18.86
CA ALA A 179 22.52 -8.07 -18.61
C ALA A 179 22.52 -9.58 -18.83
N LEU A 180 22.18 -10.35 -17.79
CA LEU A 180 22.08 -11.81 -17.87
C LEU A 180 20.66 -12.27 -18.22
N GLN A 181 19.66 -11.66 -17.60
CA GLN A 181 18.24 -11.94 -17.84
C GLN A 181 17.44 -10.67 -17.68
N VAL A 182 16.46 -10.44 -18.55
CA VAL A 182 15.62 -9.22 -18.53
C VAL A 182 14.17 -9.59 -18.78
N SER A 183 13.28 -9.12 -17.90
CA SER A 183 11.83 -9.28 -18.08
C SER A 183 11.10 -8.00 -17.68
N VAL A 184 10.03 -7.68 -18.42
CA VAL A 184 8.98 -6.78 -17.91
C VAL A 184 8.10 -7.59 -16.97
N ALA A 185 7.80 -7.06 -15.79
CA ALA A 185 7.02 -7.65 -14.72
C ALA A 185 5.69 -6.88 -14.54
N GLY A 186 5.18 -6.81 -13.32
CA GLY A 186 4.04 -5.97 -12.99
C GLY A 186 2.75 -6.35 -13.68
N SER A 187 1.86 -5.36 -13.78
CA SER A 187 0.56 -5.49 -14.46
C SER A 187 0.69 -5.76 -15.96
N PHE A 188 1.76 -5.26 -16.58
CA PHE A 188 2.11 -5.49 -17.97
C PHE A 188 2.30 -6.98 -18.27
N ARG A 189 3.13 -7.68 -17.48
CA ARG A 189 3.37 -9.12 -17.66
C ARG A 189 2.13 -9.97 -17.47
N ARG A 190 1.21 -9.53 -16.60
CA ARG A 190 -0.10 -10.16 -16.38
C ARG A 190 -1.13 -9.81 -17.47
N ARG A 191 -0.74 -9.05 -18.50
CA ARG A 191 -1.59 -8.61 -19.61
C ARG A 191 -2.88 -7.90 -19.14
N LYS A 192 -2.78 -7.09 -18.07
CA LYS A 192 -3.92 -6.24 -17.70
C LYS A 192 -4.21 -5.25 -18.82
N GLU A 193 -5.48 -5.06 -19.14
CA GLU A 193 -5.94 -4.09 -20.16
C GLU A 193 -5.42 -2.68 -19.87
N ILE A 194 -5.42 -2.31 -18.59
CA ILE A 194 -4.90 -1.03 -18.09
C ILE A 194 -3.63 -1.27 -17.28
N VAL A 195 -2.56 -0.60 -17.71
CA VAL A 195 -1.22 -0.57 -17.10
C VAL A 195 -0.97 0.83 -16.55
N ARG A 196 -0.42 0.93 -15.34
CA ARG A 196 -0.14 2.23 -14.68
C ARG A 196 1.34 2.57 -14.63
N ASP A 197 2.16 1.53 -14.68
CA ASP A 197 3.60 1.55 -14.59
C ASP A 197 4.21 0.34 -15.33
N LEU A 198 5.48 0.46 -15.69
CA LEU A 198 6.29 -0.65 -16.19
C LEU A 198 7.32 -1.04 -15.14
N ASP A 199 7.38 -2.32 -14.78
CA ASP A 199 8.39 -2.87 -13.89
C ASP A 199 9.40 -3.70 -14.71
N PHE A 200 10.68 -3.37 -14.67
CA PHE A 200 11.75 -4.14 -15.30
C PHE A 200 12.58 -4.85 -14.26
N ILE A 201 12.78 -6.15 -14.42
CA ILE A 201 13.67 -6.97 -13.60
C ILE A 201 14.86 -7.39 -14.46
N VAL A 202 16.05 -6.99 -14.04
CA VAL A 202 17.32 -7.31 -14.70
C VAL A 202 18.22 -8.11 -13.75
N ALA A 203 18.68 -9.28 -14.18
CA ALA A 203 19.77 -9.99 -13.52
C ALA A 203 21.10 -9.44 -14.02
N SER A 204 21.97 -8.99 -13.11
CA SER A 204 23.31 -8.51 -13.47
C SER A 204 24.30 -8.67 -12.31
N LYS A 205 25.59 -8.65 -12.63
CA LYS A 205 26.69 -8.48 -11.65
C LYS A 205 27.13 -7.01 -11.54
N SER A 206 26.68 -6.15 -12.44
CA SER A 206 27.11 -4.76 -12.60
C SER A 206 25.86 -3.86 -12.54
N PRO A 207 25.24 -3.68 -11.36
CA PRO A 207 23.98 -2.95 -11.25
C PRO A 207 24.07 -1.47 -11.65
N ASP A 208 25.24 -0.85 -11.46
CA ASP A 208 25.46 0.54 -11.81
C ASP A 208 25.44 0.77 -13.33
N THR A 209 26.06 -0.11 -14.12
CA THR A 209 26.11 0.03 -15.59
C THR A 209 24.72 -0.12 -16.21
N ILE A 210 23.95 -1.11 -15.75
CA ILE A 210 22.54 -1.28 -16.14
C ILE A 210 21.71 -0.06 -15.75
N THR A 211 21.92 0.47 -14.53
CA THR A 211 21.18 1.65 -14.06
C THR A 211 21.49 2.89 -14.89
N GLU A 212 22.76 3.10 -15.24
CA GLU A 212 23.20 4.23 -16.06
C GLU A 212 22.63 4.14 -17.48
N PHE A 213 22.74 2.97 -18.11
CA PHE A 213 22.13 2.70 -19.41
C PHE A 213 20.62 2.98 -19.39
N PHE A 214 19.92 2.47 -18.38
CA PHE A 214 18.48 2.70 -18.21
C PHE A 214 18.13 4.18 -18.07
N CYS A 215 18.88 4.94 -17.26
CA CYS A 215 18.63 6.37 -17.08
C CYS A 215 18.91 7.20 -18.34
N ALA A 216 19.86 6.77 -19.17
CA ALA A 216 20.25 7.45 -20.41
C ALA A 216 19.42 7.02 -21.63
N HIS A 217 18.49 6.06 -21.46
CA HIS A 217 17.73 5.48 -22.56
C HIS A 217 16.90 6.55 -23.32
N PRO A 218 16.79 6.50 -24.66
CA PRO A 218 16.10 7.53 -25.45
C PRO A 218 14.62 7.78 -25.11
N PHE A 219 13.94 6.79 -24.51
CA PHE A 219 12.57 6.94 -24.03
C PHE A 219 12.45 7.68 -22.71
N VAL A 220 13.52 7.81 -21.93
CA VAL A 220 13.48 8.51 -20.64
C VAL A 220 13.33 10.01 -20.86
N GLU A 221 12.30 10.58 -20.22
CA GLU A 221 12.08 12.03 -20.11
C GLU A 221 12.79 12.59 -18.88
N GLY A 222 12.75 11.88 -17.75
CA GLY A 222 13.37 12.35 -16.53
C GLY A 222 13.46 11.31 -15.42
N LEU A 223 14.42 11.51 -14.52
CA LEU A 223 14.65 10.68 -13.34
C LEU A 223 13.66 11.05 -12.23
N ILE A 224 13.02 10.04 -11.62
CA ILE A 224 12.13 10.21 -10.46
C ILE A 224 12.90 9.90 -9.16
N ALA A 225 13.57 8.76 -9.12
CA ALA A 225 14.38 8.33 -7.98
C ALA A 225 15.48 7.37 -8.42
N ARG A 226 16.65 7.43 -7.77
CA ARG A 226 17.76 6.49 -7.98
C ARG A 226 18.23 5.98 -6.62
N GLY A 227 18.26 4.67 -6.48
CA GLY A 227 18.78 3.95 -5.31
C GLY A 227 19.66 2.78 -5.74
N PRO A 228 20.27 2.07 -4.78
CA PRO A 228 21.26 1.03 -5.07
C PRO A 228 20.69 -0.18 -5.83
N THR A 229 19.42 -0.51 -5.64
CA THR A 229 18.75 -1.67 -6.27
C THR A 229 17.43 -1.32 -6.95
N LYS A 230 17.07 -0.04 -6.95
CA LYS A 230 15.85 0.48 -7.57
C LYS A 230 16.13 1.81 -8.23
N THR A 231 15.72 1.95 -9.47
CA THR A 231 15.70 3.22 -10.19
C THR A 231 14.32 3.43 -10.80
N SER A 232 13.77 4.62 -10.67
CA SER A 232 12.46 5.00 -11.21
C SER A 232 12.64 6.20 -12.12
N VAL A 233 12.12 6.10 -13.34
CA VAL A 233 12.15 7.15 -14.36
C VAL A 233 10.74 7.38 -14.91
N ARG A 234 10.56 8.52 -15.58
CA ARG A 234 9.42 8.79 -16.43
C ARG A 234 9.85 8.63 -17.88
N LEU A 235 9.04 7.92 -18.67
CA LEU A 235 9.22 7.87 -20.12
C LEU A 235 8.51 9.06 -20.79
N LYS A 236 8.89 9.36 -22.03
CA LYS A 236 8.29 10.43 -22.85
C LYS A 236 6.81 10.20 -23.15
N SER A 237 6.35 8.96 -23.12
CA SER A 237 4.91 8.60 -23.15
C SER A 237 4.15 9.05 -21.89
N GLY A 238 4.85 9.43 -20.83
CA GLY A 238 4.31 9.81 -19.53
C GLY A 238 4.25 8.67 -18.52
N ILE A 239 4.39 7.41 -18.95
CA ILE A 239 4.33 6.25 -18.07
C ILE A 239 5.55 6.23 -17.13
N GLN A 240 5.30 5.87 -15.86
CA GLN A 240 6.38 5.60 -14.92
C GLN A 240 7.00 4.24 -15.22
N CYS A 241 8.32 4.16 -15.19
CA CYS A 241 9.08 2.95 -15.41
C CYS A 241 10.06 2.72 -14.25
N ASP A 242 9.91 1.59 -13.58
CA ASP A 242 10.73 1.15 -12.45
C ASP A 242 11.68 0.04 -12.91
N LEU A 243 12.97 0.18 -12.61
CA LEU A 243 14.01 -0.82 -12.82
C LEU A 243 14.42 -1.42 -11.46
N ARG A 244 14.51 -2.74 -11.41
CA ARG A 244 15.15 -3.52 -10.34
C ARG A 244 16.30 -4.32 -10.93
N VAL A 245 17.49 -4.12 -10.37
CA VAL A 245 18.64 -4.96 -10.69
C VAL A 245 18.90 -5.89 -9.51
N VAL A 246 18.99 -7.19 -9.81
CA VAL A 246 19.18 -8.27 -8.83
C VAL A 246 20.27 -9.21 -9.30
N THR A 247 20.76 -10.07 -8.42
CA THR A 247 21.67 -11.14 -8.84
C THR A 247 20.94 -12.20 -9.66
N ASN A 248 21.69 -12.98 -10.44
CA ASN A 248 21.11 -14.07 -11.24
C ASN A 248 20.40 -15.15 -10.40
N ALA A 249 20.84 -15.35 -9.15
CA ALA A 249 20.22 -16.31 -8.23
C ALA A 249 18.88 -15.80 -7.67
N GLU A 250 18.75 -14.48 -7.48
CA GLU A 250 17.54 -13.83 -6.98
C GLU A 250 16.49 -13.64 -8.08
N TYR A 251 16.92 -13.54 -9.34
CA TYR A 251 16.07 -13.26 -10.50
C TYR A 251 14.72 -14.00 -10.55
N PRO A 252 14.64 -15.34 -10.40
CA PRO A 252 13.35 -16.03 -10.45
C PRO A 252 12.39 -15.60 -9.33
N PHE A 253 12.92 -15.30 -8.15
CA PHE A 253 12.13 -14.86 -6.99
C PHE A 253 11.69 -13.40 -7.14
N ALA A 254 12.59 -12.53 -7.62
CA ALA A 254 12.27 -11.15 -7.93
C ALA A 254 11.22 -11.07 -9.04
N LEU A 255 11.39 -11.82 -10.13
CA LEU A 255 10.42 -11.85 -11.22
C LEU A 255 9.04 -12.32 -10.74
N HIS A 256 8.97 -13.38 -9.91
CA HIS A 256 7.72 -13.80 -9.29
C HIS A 256 7.11 -12.68 -8.44
N TYR A 257 7.90 -12.10 -7.53
CA TYR A 257 7.45 -11.07 -6.60
C TYR A 257 6.91 -9.83 -7.33
N PHE A 258 7.66 -9.29 -8.29
CA PHE A 258 7.27 -8.09 -9.02
C PHE A 258 6.26 -8.38 -10.14
N THR A 259 6.10 -9.63 -10.60
CA THR A 259 4.94 -10.01 -11.43
C THR A 259 3.65 -9.92 -10.63
N GLY A 260 3.64 -10.35 -9.36
CA GLY A 260 2.46 -10.35 -8.52
C GLY A 260 1.28 -11.15 -9.10
N SER A 261 0.02 -10.78 -8.85
CA SER A 261 -0.43 -9.60 -8.10
C SER A 261 -0.09 -9.69 -6.60
N LYS A 262 -0.32 -8.60 -5.85
CA LYS A 262 -0.13 -8.57 -4.40
C LYS A 262 -0.87 -9.72 -3.72
N GLU A 263 -2.11 -9.99 -4.13
CA GLU A 263 -2.97 -11.05 -3.60
C GLU A 263 -2.37 -12.44 -3.89
N HIS A 264 -1.85 -12.64 -5.11
CA HIS A 264 -1.13 -13.87 -5.46
C HIS A 264 0.09 -14.09 -4.58
N ASN A 265 0.92 -13.05 -4.38
CA ASN A 265 2.09 -13.12 -3.53
C ASN A 265 1.74 -13.42 -2.07
N ILE A 266 0.66 -12.86 -1.53
CA ILE A 266 0.19 -13.16 -0.17
C ILE A 266 -0.12 -14.65 -0.04
N VAL A 267 -0.89 -15.21 -0.98
CA VAL A 267 -1.25 -16.63 -0.97
C VAL A 267 0.01 -17.51 -1.07
N MET A 268 0.93 -17.17 -1.97
CA MET A 268 2.17 -17.94 -2.16
C MET A 268 3.08 -17.91 -0.93
N ARG A 269 3.23 -16.74 -0.28
CA ARG A 269 4.01 -16.62 0.96
C ARG A 269 3.38 -17.40 2.11
N ASN A 270 2.06 -17.31 2.28
CA ASN A 270 1.37 -18.09 3.31
C ASN A 270 1.52 -19.59 3.10
N ARG A 271 1.47 -20.06 1.85
CA ARG A 271 1.72 -21.48 1.52
C ARG A 271 3.15 -21.92 1.86
N ALA A 272 4.15 -21.07 1.61
CA ALA A 272 5.52 -21.34 1.98
C ALA A 272 5.65 -21.44 3.52
N LEU A 273 5.10 -20.48 4.25
CA LEU A 273 5.16 -20.42 5.72
C LEU A 273 4.51 -21.65 6.36
N ASN A 274 3.35 -22.07 5.86
CA ASN A 274 2.65 -23.27 6.33
C ASN A 274 3.46 -24.58 6.12
N ARG A 275 4.54 -24.53 5.32
CA ARG A 275 5.43 -25.66 5.05
C ARG A 275 6.80 -25.49 5.72
N GLY A 276 6.98 -24.47 6.56
CA GLY A 276 8.26 -24.15 7.19
C GLY A 276 9.25 -23.41 6.28
N TRP A 277 8.76 -22.74 5.23
CA TRP A 277 9.57 -21.97 4.28
C TRP A 277 9.17 -20.50 4.28
N THR A 278 10.08 -19.60 3.94
CA THR A 278 9.80 -18.20 3.62
C THR A 278 10.05 -17.95 2.14
N LEU A 279 9.17 -17.18 1.51
CA LEU A 279 9.28 -16.74 0.12
C LEU A 279 9.31 -15.21 0.10
N ASN A 280 10.34 -14.62 -0.50
CA ASN A 280 10.46 -13.18 -0.69
C ASN A 280 11.04 -12.87 -2.08
N GLU A 281 11.35 -11.61 -2.36
CA GLU A 281 11.90 -11.15 -3.63
C GLU A 281 13.33 -11.63 -3.92
N TYR A 282 14.01 -12.23 -2.94
CA TYR A 282 15.41 -12.70 -3.07
C TYR A 282 15.52 -14.23 -3.09
N ARG A 283 14.63 -14.95 -2.39
CA ARG A 283 14.75 -16.40 -2.20
C ARG A 283 13.45 -17.10 -1.79
N LEU A 284 13.46 -18.43 -1.94
CA LEU A 284 12.67 -19.39 -1.18
C LEU A 284 13.63 -20.19 -0.28
N GLY A 285 13.43 -20.15 1.03
CA GLY A 285 14.32 -20.82 1.99
C GLY A 285 13.59 -21.20 3.29
N PRO A 286 14.26 -21.84 4.26
CA PRO A 286 13.65 -22.15 5.55
C PRO A 286 13.10 -20.90 6.23
N ALA A 287 11.90 -21.00 6.83
CA ALA A 287 11.32 -19.90 7.58
C ALA A 287 12.17 -19.59 8.83
N PRO A 288 12.39 -18.31 9.18
CA PRO A 288 13.04 -17.98 10.43
C PRO A 288 12.20 -18.47 11.62
N ASN A 289 12.84 -19.03 12.64
CA ASN A 289 12.17 -19.45 13.87
C ASN A 289 11.57 -18.21 14.56
N LEU A 290 10.24 -18.15 14.66
CA LEU A 290 9.49 -17.06 15.32
C LEU A 290 9.29 -17.28 16.83
N GLU A 291 10.08 -18.15 17.47
CA GLU A 291 10.06 -18.31 18.92
C GLU A 291 11.19 -17.50 19.55
N GLY A 292 10.88 -16.30 20.07
CA GLY A 292 11.86 -15.52 20.85
C GLY A 292 11.70 -14.00 20.95
N ARG A 293 10.51 -13.40 20.72
CA ARG A 293 10.28 -11.99 21.09
C ARG A 293 8.97 -11.80 21.86
N GLY A 294 9.09 -12.01 23.16
CA GLY A 294 8.17 -11.73 24.28
C GLY A 294 8.78 -12.49 25.46
N ASP A 295 9.32 -11.89 26.52
CA ASP A 295 8.91 -10.71 27.29
C ASP A 295 10.13 -10.05 27.98
N SER A 296 9.99 -8.78 28.36
CA SER A 296 10.75 -8.17 29.47
C SER A 296 9.87 -8.14 30.74
N PRO A 297 10.43 -7.85 31.91
CA PRO A 297 10.61 -8.76 33.03
C PRO A 297 9.46 -8.74 34.05
N GLU A 298 9.05 -9.89 34.60
CA GLU A 298 8.47 -9.93 35.95
C GLU A 298 8.55 -11.32 36.60
N SER A 299 8.66 -11.29 37.93
CA SER A 299 9.21 -12.33 38.82
C SER A 299 8.11 -13.24 39.44
N PRO A 300 8.39 -14.09 40.45
CA PRO A 300 8.06 -15.51 40.44
C PRO A 300 6.79 -15.88 41.24
N VAL A 301 5.98 -16.83 40.76
CA VAL A 301 4.96 -17.48 41.61
C VAL A 301 4.90 -19.00 41.37
N LYS A 302 4.80 -19.70 42.50
CA LYS A 302 4.90 -21.14 42.75
C LYS A 302 3.76 -22.01 42.21
N ASP A 303 4.15 -23.25 41.88
CA ASP A 303 3.46 -24.56 41.94
C ASP A 303 1.93 -24.64 42.14
N SER A 304 1.27 -25.41 41.27
CA SER A 304 0.53 -26.63 41.70
C SER A 304 0.08 -27.52 40.53
N LYS A 305 0.19 -28.84 40.74
CA LYS A 305 -0.14 -29.95 39.84
C LYS A 305 -1.65 -30.14 39.66
N LYS A 306 -2.10 -30.55 38.45
CA LYS A 306 -2.93 -31.76 38.25
C LYS A 306 -3.09 -32.12 36.76
N ALA A 307 -3.06 -33.43 36.50
CA ALA A 307 -3.04 -34.07 35.21
C ALA A 307 -4.44 -34.27 34.59
N ALA A 308 -4.53 -34.18 33.26
CA ALA A 308 -5.57 -34.85 32.47
C ALA A 308 -4.99 -35.28 31.11
N ARG A 309 -5.20 -36.56 30.79
CA ARG A 309 -4.70 -37.25 29.59
C ARG A 309 -5.48 -36.82 28.34
N GLY A 310 -4.77 -36.39 27.31
CA GLY A 310 -5.27 -36.26 25.93
C GLY A 310 -4.12 -36.51 24.96
N ARG A 311 -4.28 -37.50 24.07
CA ARG A 311 -3.26 -37.92 23.09
C ARG A 311 -2.90 -36.77 22.15
N SER A 312 -1.64 -36.30 22.17
CA SER A 312 -1.03 -35.55 21.07
C SER A 312 0.17 -36.35 20.54
N ARG A 313 0.29 -36.42 19.21
CA ARG A 313 1.43 -37.03 18.54
C ARG A 313 2.68 -36.20 18.88
N ALA A 314 3.63 -36.81 19.58
CA ALA A 314 4.95 -36.25 19.78
C ALA A 314 5.69 -36.21 18.44
N ILE A 315 6.00 -35.00 17.95
CA ILE A 315 7.08 -34.82 16.97
C ILE A 315 8.38 -34.87 17.77
N ALA A 316 9.28 -35.76 17.37
CA ALA A 316 10.53 -36.01 18.07
C ALA A 316 11.35 -34.73 18.23
N SER A 317 11.78 -34.43 19.46
CA SER A 317 12.72 -33.36 19.75
C SER A 317 14.11 -33.76 19.20
N VAL A 318 14.49 -33.17 18.07
CA VAL A 318 15.86 -33.24 17.59
C VAL A 318 16.66 -32.19 18.37
N LYS A 319 17.64 -32.64 19.16
CA LYS A 319 18.58 -31.77 19.87
C LYS A 319 19.35 -30.91 18.85
N ILE A 320 19.32 -29.60 19.09
CA ILE A 320 19.98 -28.57 18.28
C ILE A 320 21.50 -28.62 18.53
N PRO A 321 22.34 -28.72 17.50
CA PRO A 321 23.77 -28.44 17.63
C PRO A 321 23.98 -26.94 17.85
N THR A 322 24.82 -26.60 18.82
CA THR A 322 25.22 -25.23 19.08
C THR A 322 26.15 -24.76 17.96
N ILE A 323 25.73 -23.76 17.17
CA ILE A 323 26.63 -23.05 16.25
C ILE A 323 27.04 -21.75 16.92
N ARG A 324 28.35 -21.49 16.90
CA ARG A 324 29.06 -20.65 17.87
C ARG A 324 29.47 -19.27 17.34
N ASP A 325 29.23 -18.88 16.09
CA ASP A 325 29.75 -17.61 15.58
C ASP A 325 28.86 -16.89 14.54
N GLU A 326 29.06 -15.58 14.46
CA GLU A 326 28.25 -14.45 13.95
C GLU A 326 27.83 -14.31 12.45
N PRO A 327 28.24 -15.12 11.43
CA PRO A 327 27.91 -14.82 10.02
C PRO A 327 26.49 -15.14 9.51
N GLU A 328 25.47 -15.36 10.36
CA GLU A 328 24.14 -15.83 9.92
C GLU A 328 22.99 -14.82 9.99
N LEU A 329 23.25 -13.51 10.17
CA LEU A 329 22.17 -12.52 10.17
C LEU A 329 22.34 -11.35 9.19
N TYR A 330 23.55 -10.93 8.84
CA TYR A 330 23.82 -9.83 7.90
C TYR A 330 25.26 -9.94 7.39
#